data_AF-A0A0I9UT53-F1
#
_entry.id   AF-A0A0I9UT53-F1
#
_cell.length_a   1.000
_cell.length_b   1.000
_cell.length_c   1.000
_cell.angle_alpha   90.00
_cell.angle_beta   90.00
_cell.angle_gamma   90.00
#
_symmetry.space_group_name_H-M   'P 1'
#
loop_
_entity.id
_entity.type
_entity.pdbx_description
1 polymer ?
#
loop_
_entity_poly.entity_id
_entity_poly.type
_entity_poly.pdbx_seq_one_letter_code
_entity_poly.pdbx_strand_id
1 'polypeptide(L)'
;MATNFKNQMRELMKQAWMLVKVYGFSMADAMKQAWQVLKLKAALKKGVVKFFYQKLNGEIRTAWGTLKEGLIPETKGTERKKNESLIAYYDNEKAAFRSFKVANLIKVG
;
A
#
# COMPACT_ATOMS: atom_id res chain seq x y z
N MET A 1 1.71 5.38 -24.25
CA MET A 1 2.52 5.85 -23.10
C MET A 1 1.84 6.99 -22.33
N ALA A 2 1.26 8.01 -22.98
CA ALA A 2 0.61 9.15 -22.29
C ALA A 2 -0.63 8.79 -21.44
N THR A 3 -1.37 7.74 -21.81
CA THR A 3 -2.56 7.25 -21.09
C THR A 3 -2.22 6.63 -19.73
N ASN A 4 -1.11 5.92 -19.61
CA ASN A 4 -0.69 5.29 -18.35
C ASN A 4 -0.30 6.32 -17.30
N PHE A 5 0.42 7.38 -17.70
CA PHE A 5 0.79 8.46 -16.79
C PHE A 5 -0.44 9.23 -16.28
N LYS A 6 -1.39 9.56 -17.17
CA LYS A 6 -2.67 10.20 -16.78
C LYS A 6 -3.47 9.35 -15.81
N ASN A 7 -3.55 8.03 -16.04
CA ASN A 7 -4.25 7.11 -15.15
C ASN A 7 -3.57 7.01 -13.77
N GLN A 8 -2.24 6.90 -13.75
CA GLN A 8 -1.45 6.87 -12.52
C GLN A 8 -1.61 8.15 -11.71
N MET A 9 -1.57 9.31 -12.36
CA MET A 9 -1.82 10.61 -11.71
C MET A 9 -3.24 10.72 -11.17
N ARG A 10 -4.24 10.20 -11.89
CA ARG A 10 -5.63 10.16 -11.41
C ARG A 10 -5.77 9.31 -10.15
N GLU A 11 -5.15 8.13 -10.10
CA GLU A 11 -5.14 7.27 -8.91
C GLU A 11 -4.41 7.95 -7.74
N LEU A 12 -3.27 8.57 -8.02
CA LEU A 12 -2.50 9.30 -7.02
C LEU A 12 -3.30 10.41 -6.38
N MET A 13 -3.96 11.25 -7.20
CA MET A 13 -4.76 12.38 -6.72
C MET A 13 -5.97 11.90 -5.92
N LYS A 14 -6.63 10.82 -6.34
CA LYS A 14 -7.71 10.21 -5.54
C LYS A 14 -7.21 9.75 -4.18
N GLN A 15 -6.06 9.07 -4.14
CA GLN A 15 -5.50 8.55 -2.90
C GLN A 15 -5.00 9.67 -1.98
N ALA A 16 -4.38 10.71 -2.54
CA ALA A 16 -3.97 11.90 -1.79
C ALA A 16 -5.19 12.63 -1.23
N TRP A 17 -6.25 12.81 -2.02
CA TRP A 17 -7.48 13.44 -1.53
C TRP A 17 -8.15 12.66 -0.39
N MET A 18 -8.14 11.32 -0.47
CA MET A 18 -8.61 10.47 0.63
C MET A 18 -7.76 10.66 1.89
N LEU A 19 -6.44 10.78 1.76
CA LEU A 19 -5.54 11.06 2.89
C LEU A 19 -5.83 12.42 3.55
N VAL A 20 -6.10 13.46 2.75
CA VAL A 20 -6.51 14.78 3.26
C VAL A 20 -7.83 14.66 4.02
N LYS A 21 -8.86 14.07 3.41
CA LYS A 21 -10.22 14.01 3.97
C LYS A 21 -10.31 13.15 5.24
N VAL A 22 -9.63 12.00 5.27
CA VAL A 22 -9.79 10.99 6.32
C VAL A 22 -8.76 11.14 7.43
N TYR A 23 -7.54 11.55 7.10
CA TYR A 23 -6.41 11.59 8.04
C TYR A 23 -5.93 13.02 8.35
N GLY A 24 -6.51 14.05 7.71
CA GLY A 24 -6.17 15.45 7.98
C GLY A 24 -4.79 15.87 7.46
N PHE A 25 -4.24 15.16 6.47
CA PHE A 25 -2.94 15.49 5.90
C PHE A 25 -3.01 16.81 5.12
N SER A 26 -1.90 17.55 5.07
CA SER A 26 -1.74 18.60 4.06
C SER A 26 -1.73 17.97 2.66
N MET A 27 -2.15 18.70 1.63
CA MET A 27 -2.15 18.16 0.26
C MET A 27 -0.73 17.74 -0.18
N ALA A 28 0.29 18.52 0.20
CA ALA A 28 1.69 18.21 -0.12
C ALA A 28 2.15 16.89 0.51
N ASP A 29 1.83 16.66 1.79
CA ASP A 29 2.22 15.44 2.49
C ASP A 29 1.38 14.24 2.03
N ALA A 30 0.10 14.45 1.76
CA ALA A 30 -0.77 13.45 1.16
C ALA A 30 -0.24 12.97 -0.21
N MET A 31 0.26 13.88 -1.05
CA MET A 31 0.86 13.52 -2.34
C MET A 31 2.15 12.72 -2.17
N LYS A 32 3.05 13.12 -1.26
CA LYS A 32 4.27 12.36 -0.95
C LYS A 32 3.94 10.95 -0.48
N GLN A 33 2.97 10.83 0.42
CA GLN A 33 2.51 9.56 0.96
C GLN A 33 1.86 8.67 -0.12
N ALA A 34 0.98 9.24 -0.95
CA ALA A 34 0.35 8.54 -2.05
C ALA A 34 1.38 7.99 -3.05
N TRP A 35 2.43 8.76 -3.34
CA TRP A 35 3.55 8.32 -4.16
C TRP A 35 4.29 7.12 -3.57
N GLN A 36 4.61 7.15 -2.26
CA GLN A 36 5.25 6.02 -1.61
C GLN A 36 4.39 4.75 -1.66
N VAL A 37 3.08 4.90 -1.45
CA VAL A 37 2.12 3.79 -1.54
C VAL A 37 2.07 3.21 -2.95
N LEU A 38 2.05 4.05 -3.98
CA LEU A 38 2.07 3.59 -5.38
C LEU A 38 3.35 2.81 -5.68
N LYS A 39 4.51 3.31 -5.23
CA LYS A 39 5.79 2.59 -5.35
C LYS A 39 5.75 1.24 -4.65
N LEU A 40 5.20 1.18 -3.43
CA LEU A 40 5.06 -0.07 -2.68
C LEU A 40 4.15 -1.06 -3.40
N LYS A 41 2.96 -0.63 -3.85
CA LYS A 41 2.02 -1.48 -4.60
C LYS A 41 2.65 -2.05 -5.88
N ALA A 42 3.41 -1.23 -6.60
CA ALA A 42 4.12 -1.66 -7.80
C ALA A 42 5.23 -2.66 -7.47
N ALA A 43 5.97 -2.45 -6.38
CA ALA A 43 7.05 -3.33 -5.94
C ALA A 43 6.51 -4.68 -5.44
N LEU A 44 5.45 -4.69 -4.64
CA LEU A 44 4.81 -5.91 -4.13
C LEU A 44 4.33 -6.83 -5.26
N LYS A 45 3.81 -6.26 -6.36
CA LYS A 45 3.41 -7.05 -7.54
C LYS A 45 4.59 -7.70 -8.27
N LYS A 46 5.78 -7.09 -8.18
CA LYS A 46 7.00 -7.60 -8.84
C LYS A 46 7.68 -8.71 -8.03
N GLY A 47 7.61 -8.65 -6.70
CA GLY A 47 8.23 -9.65 -5.83
C GLY A 47 8.11 -9.32 -4.35
N VAL A 48 9.04 -9.89 -3.57
CA VAL A 48 9.12 -9.66 -2.13
C VAL A 48 9.81 -8.33 -1.84
N VAL A 49 9.19 -7.48 -1.03
CA VAL A 49 9.66 -6.13 -0.72
C VAL A 49 9.70 -5.95 0.78
N LYS A 50 10.80 -5.39 1.27
CA LYS A 50 10.91 -4.93 2.66
C LYS A 50 10.30 -3.55 2.79
N PHE A 51 9.44 -3.34 3.78
CA PHE A 51 8.91 -2.01 4.09
C PHE A 51 8.63 -1.85 5.57
N PHE A 52 8.47 -0.60 5.99
CA PHE A 52 8.28 -0.21 7.38
C PHE A 52 6.98 0.58 7.52
N TYR A 53 6.18 0.22 8.52
CA TYR A 53 4.95 0.95 8.83
C TYR A 53 4.72 1.02 10.33
N GLN A 54 4.01 2.07 10.77
CA GLN A 54 3.67 2.24 12.18
C GLN A 54 2.37 1.50 12.52
N LYS A 55 2.38 0.73 13.60
CA LYS A 55 1.17 0.16 14.19
C LYS A 55 0.38 1.22 14.98
N LEU A 56 -0.87 0.91 15.32
CA LEU A 56 -1.72 1.78 16.14
C LEU A 56 -1.16 1.99 17.56
N ASN A 57 -0.39 1.02 18.08
CA ASN A 57 0.32 1.14 19.36
C ASN A 57 1.62 1.97 19.26
N GLY A 58 1.90 2.59 18.11
CA GLY A 58 3.09 3.42 17.88
C GLY A 58 4.34 2.66 17.44
N GLU A 59 4.35 1.33 17.52
CA GLU A 59 5.51 0.50 17.18
C GLU A 59 5.78 0.48 15.66
N ILE A 60 7.04 0.62 15.27
CA ILE A 60 7.46 0.47 13.88
C ILE A 60 7.62 -1.02 13.59
N ARG A 61 6.84 -1.54 12.64
CA ARG A 61 6.99 -2.90 12.14
C ARG A 61 7.76 -2.90 10.84
N THR A 62 8.76 -3.77 10.78
CA THR A 62 9.39 -4.21 9.54
C THR A 62 8.58 -5.39 8.98
N ALA A 63 8.26 -5.36 7.70
CA ALA A 63 7.56 -6.45 7.02
C ALA A 63 8.22 -6.79 5.68
N TRP A 64 8.22 -8.08 5.34
CA TRP A 64 8.61 -8.59 4.04
C TRP A 64 7.38 -9.11 3.32
N GLY A 65 6.82 -8.28 2.46
CA GLY A 65 5.55 -8.56 1.80
C GLY A 65 5.70 -8.91 0.33
N THR A 66 4.76 -9.68 -0.20
CA THR A 66 4.60 -9.92 -1.65
C THR A 66 3.13 -9.86 -2.06
N LEU A 67 2.89 -9.44 -3.30
CA LEU A 67 1.61 -9.57 -4.02
C LEU A 67 1.81 -10.22 -5.40
N LYS A 68 2.93 -10.93 -5.59
CA LYS A 68 3.23 -11.64 -6.84
C LYS A 68 2.39 -12.93 -6.93
N GLU A 69 1.60 -13.03 -7.98
CA GLU A 69 0.88 -14.25 -8.35
C GLU A 69 1.88 -15.41 -8.52
N GLY A 70 1.72 -16.48 -7.74
CA GLY A 70 2.65 -17.62 -7.66
C GLY A 70 3.48 -17.72 -6.36
N LEU A 71 3.62 -16.64 -5.59
CA LEU A 71 4.24 -16.67 -4.24
C LEU A 71 3.22 -16.61 -3.11
N ILE A 72 1.94 -16.55 -3.45
CA ILE A 72 0.84 -16.36 -2.53
C ILE A 72 -0.05 -17.61 -2.60
N PRO A 73 -0.51 -18.16 -1.45
CA PRO A 73 -1.46 -19.27 -1.45
C PRO A 73 -2.78 -18.88 -2.13
N GLU A 74 -3.48 -19.85 -2.73
CA GLU A 74 -4.79 -19.63 -3.36
C GLU A 74 -5.78 -19.01 -2.37
N THR A 75 -6.21 -17.78 -2.63
CA THR A 75 -7.23 -17.11 -1.84
C THR A 75 -8.63 -17.40 -2.38
N LYS A 76 -9.46 -18.09 -1.59
CA LYS A 76 -10.90 -18.17 -1.81
C LYS A 76 -11.55 -16.83 -1.42
N GLY A 77 -12.00 -16.06 -2.42
CA GLY A 77 -12.82 -14.85 -2.18
C GLY A 77 -12.17 -13.54 -2.65
N THR A 78 -12.17 -13.31 -3.95
CA THR A 78 -11.83 -12.02 -4.59
C THR A 78 -13.01 -11.03 -4.66
N GLU A 79 -14.12 -11.30 -3.96
CA GLU A 79 -15.35 -10.49 -4.05
C GLU A 79 -15.41 -9.30 -3.09
N ARG A 80 -14.44 -9.12 -2.19
CA ARG A 80 -14.47 -7.98 -1.27
C ARG A 80 -13.96 -6.71 -1.94
N LYS A 81 -14.80 -5.65 -1.91
CA LYS A 81 -14.45 -4.31 -2.38
C LYS A 81 -13.12 -3.86 -1.76
N LYS A 82 -12.14 -3.55 -2.61
CA LYS A 82 -10.81 -3.08 -2.17
C LYS A 82 -10.97 -1.78 -1.38
N ASN A 83 -10.52 -1.79 -0.13
CA ASN A 83 -10.51 -0.59 0.70
C ASN A 83 -9.29 0.26 0.33
N GLU A 84 -9.52 1.46 -0.20
CA GLU A 84 -8.46 2.37 -0.66
C GLU A 84 -7.55 2.88 0.49
N SER A 85 -8.04 2.84 1.73
CA SER A 85 -7.30 3.25 2.93
C SER A 85 -6.37 2.17 3.49
N LEU A 86 -6.45 0.94 2.97
CA LEU A 86 -5.67 -0.19 3.43
C LEU A 86 -4.81 -0.76 2.29
N ILE A 87 -3.60 -1.20 2.64
CA ILE A 87 -2.79 -2.07 1.80
C ILE A 87 -2.81 -3.45 2.43
N ALA A 88 -3.29 -4.43 1.67
CA ALA A 88 -3.13 -5.84 2.00
C ALA A 88 -1.84 -6.36 1.32
N TYR A 89 -1.13 -7.23 2.01
CA TYR A 89 0.06 -7.90 1.52
C TYR A 89 0.14 -9.30 2.12
N TYR A 90 0.80 -10.23 1.43
CA TYR A 90 1.16 -11.52 2.01
C TYR A 90 2.51 -11.38 2.72
N ASP A 91 2.54 -11.65 4.02
CA ASP A 91 3.73 -11.59 4.86
C ASP A 91 4.47 -12.93 4.77
N ASN A 92 5.65 -12.94 4.14
CA ASN A 92 6.42 -14.16 3.94
C ASN A 92 7.00 -14.71 5.25
N GLU A 93 7.31 -13.85 6.23
CA GLU A 93 7.87 -14.28 7.53
C GLU A 93 6.80 -14.92 8.42
N LYS A 94 5.55 -14.47 8.28
CA LYS A 94 4.41 -14.99 9.05
C LYS A 94 3.51 -15.95 8.27
N ALA A 95 3.84 -16.19 6.99
CA ALA A 95 3.06 -16.99 6.05
C ALA A 95 1.56 -16.65 6.05
N ALA A 96 1.22 -15.37 6.22
CA ALA A 96 -0.17 -14.93 6.43
C ALA A 96 -0.45 -13.60 5.74
N PHE A 97 -1.71 -13.41 5.31
CA PHE A 97 -2.16 -12.10 4.83
C PHE A 97 -2.27 -11.11 5.97
N ARG A 98 -1.67 -9.94 5.77
CA ARG A 98 -1.75 -8.80 6.69
C ARG A 98 -2.19 -7.56 5.94
N SER A 99 -2.69 -6.59 6.67
CA SER A 99 -3.01 -5.29 6.13
C SER A 99 -2.62 -4.17 7.08
N PHE A 100 -2.40 -2.98 6.53
CA PHE A 100 -2.10 -1.78 7.29
C PHE A 100 -2.67 -0.55 6.59
N LYS A 101 -2.85 0.54 7.36
CA LYS A 101 -3.35 1.82 6.84
C LYS A 101 -2.30 2.48 5.97
N VAL A 102 -2.69 2.98 4.81
CA VAL A 102 -1.79 3.68 3.87
C VAL A 102 -1.12 4.90 4.50
N ALA A 103 -1.80 5.57 5.43
CA ALA A 103 -1.27 6.71 6.19
C ALA A 103 -0.10 6.33 7.10
N ASN A 104 0.01 5.06 7.49
CA ASN A 104 1.02 4.58 8.42
C ASN A 104 2.29 4.05 7.73
N LEU A 105 2.36 4.10 6.39
CA LEU A 105 3.58 3.74 5.67
C LEU A 105 4.68 4.75 6.02
N ILE A 106 5.84 4.25 6.44
CA ILE A 106 6.99 5.09 6.80
C ILE A 106 8.00 5.09 5.65
N LYS A 107 8.39 3.90 5.19
CA LYS A 107 9.44 3.75 4.19
C LYS A 107 9.30 2.43 3.45
N VAL A 108 9.57 2.47 2.16
CA VAL A 108 9.82 1.29 1.32
C VAL A 108 11.33 1.09 1.27
N GLY A 109 11.78 -0.12 1.61
CA GLY A 109 13.18 -0.52 1.64
C GLY A 109 13.75 -0.82 0.25
#